data_AF-A0A928E2L9-F1
#
_entry.id   AF-A0A928E2L9-F1
#
_cell.length_a   1.000
_cell.length_b   1.000
_cell.length_c   1.000
_cell.angle_alpha   90.00
_cell.angle_beta   90.00
_cell.angle_gamma   90.00
#
_symmetry.space_group_name_H-M   'P 1'
#
loop_
_entity.id
_entity.type
_entity.pdbx_description
1 polymer ?
#
loop_
_entity_poly.entity_id
_entity_poly.type
_entity_poly.pdbx_seq_one_letter_code
_entity_poly.pdbx_strand_id
1 'polypeptide(L)'
;MALSKLTAKIKDIKYLPFTQGCITYNLYDMPKGFVIKGNLDLWNKGLTELPDLSEVVVKGYFNCSQNQLTSLEGAPQRVGGDFYCNYNRLTSLEGAPKEVGGDFGCRENKLTSLKGAPQTVGGDFYCSDNQLTSLVGLPLMKESMKIYCDDSLMKKYGFYIDDDLSYEQLCESPLYKSETAMNRVRSKLPPKQVETKE
;
A
#
# COMPACT_ATOMS: atom_id res chain seq x y z
N MET A 1 37.72 2.79 14.54
CA MET A 1 37.69 1.69 13.55
C MET A 1 36.23 1.21 13.43
N ALA A 2 35.45 1.81 12.53
CA ALA A 2 34.06 1.38 12.28
C ALA A 2 33.62 1.90 10.90
N LEU A 3 34.21 1.37 9.83
CA LEU A 3 33.79 1.69 8.47
C LEU A 3 34.10 0.54 7.49
N SER A 4 33.79 -0.71 7.85
CA SER A 4 34.19 -1.86 7.01
C SER A 4 33.21 -3.04 6.92
N LYS A 5 31.92 -2.89 7.27
CA LYS A 5 30.97 -4.02 7.16
C LYS A 5 29.71 -3.80 6.32
N LEU A 6 29.43 -2.62 5.76
CA LEU A 6 28.21 -2.40 4.96
C LEU A 6 28.41 -2.24 3.45
N THR A 7 29.61 -1.94 2.97
CA THR A 7 29.83 -1.52 1.56
C THR A 7 29.94 -2.67 0.56
N ALA A 8 29.96 -3.93 1.01
CA ALA A 8 30.24 -5.07 0.14
C ALA A 8 28.99 -5.69 -0.54
N LYS A 9 27.76 -5.47 -0.03
CA LYS A 9 26.52 -6.02 -0.64
C LYS A 9 25.78 -5.08 -1.60
N ILE A 10 26.08 -3.78 -1.56
CA ILE A 10 25.34 -2.74 -2.31
C ILE A 10 25.86 -2.58 -3.77
N LYS A 11 27.09 -3.03 -4.05
CA LYS A 11 27.72 -2.82 -5.37
C LYS A 11 26.95 -3.48 -6.51
N ASP A 12 26.28 -4.61 -6.30
CA ASP A 12 25.57 -5.32 -7.36
C ASP A 12 24.22 -4.66 -7.71
N ILE A 13 23.59 -3.95 -6.77
CA ILE A 13 22.32 -3.23 -6.99
C ILE A 13 22.54 -2.00 -7.87
N LYS A 14 23.71 -1.34 -7.70
CA LYS A 14 24.08 -0.17 -8.52
C LYS A 14 24.12 -0.46 -10.00
N TYR A 15 24.35 -1.72 -10.39
CA TYR A 15 24.56 -2.11 -11.78
C TYR A 15 23.50 -3.08 -12.30
N LEU A 16 22.30 -3.14 -11.71
CA LEU A 16 21.21 -3.94 -12.29
C LEU A 16 20.83 -3.32 -13.65
N PRO A 17 21.19 -3.96 -14.79
CA PRO A 17 21.02 -3.36 -16.10
C PRO A 17 19.60 -3.59 -16.59
N PHE A 18 18.91 -2.52 -17.00
CA PHE A 18 17.61 -2.59 -17.66
C PHE A 18 17.77 -2.26 -19.15
N THR A 19 17.22 -3.12 -20.00
CA THR A 19 17.29 -2.95 -21.46
C THR A 19 16.00 -2.34 -22.00
N GLN A 20 16.11 -1.20 -22.67
CA GLN A 20 15.05 -0.65 -23.52
C GLN A 20 15.68 -0.32 -24.87
N GLY A 21 15.55 -1.23 -25.84
CA GLY A 21 16.36 -1.17 -27.08
C GLY A 21 17.82 -1.55 -26.83
N CYS A 22 18.76 -0.93 -27.56
CA CYS A 22 20.21 -1.21 -27.46
C CYS A 22 20.93 -0.50 -26.30
N ILE A 23 20.20 0.13 -25.37
CA ILE A 23 20.78 0.89 -24.25
C ILE A 23 20.47 0.17 -22.93
N THR A 24 21.50 -0.02 -22.11
CA THR A 24 21.43 -0.53 -20.74
C THR A 24 21.49 0.62 -19.74
N TYR A 25 20.49 0.70 -18.84
CA TYR A 25 20.46 1.68 -17.74
C TYR A 25 20.72 1.01 -16.39
N ASN A 26 21.42 1.71 -15.50
CA ASN A 26 21.60 1.31 -14.10
C ASN A 26 20.45 1.86 -13.26
N LEU A 27 20.07 1.14 -12.20
CA LEU A 27 18.95 1.51 -11.32
C LEU A 27 19.09 2.91 -10.68
N TYR A 28 20.31 3.38 -10.45
CA TYR A 28 20.58 4.69 -9.82
C TYR A 28 20.78 5.84 -10.82
N ASP A 29 20.88 5.52 -12.11
CA ASP A 29 21.06 6.49 -13.20
C ASP A 29 19.88 6.40 -14.19
N MET A 30 18.68 6.17 -13.65
CA MET A 30 17.47 6.09 -14.46
C MET A 30 17.07 7.48 -14.95
N PRO A 31 16.84 7.66 -16.26
CA PRO A 31 16.40 8.95 -16.77
C PRO A 31 15.00 9.27 -16.25
N LYS A 32 14.75 10.56 -16.07
CA LYS A 32 13.43 11.09 -15.72
C LYS A 32 12.37 10.62 -16.72
N GLY A 33 11.21 10.18 -16.22
CA GLY A 33 10.12 9.66 -17.04
C GLY A 33 10.35 8.27 -17.61
N PHE A 34 11.39 7.55 -17.19
CA PHE A 34 11.62 6.18 -17.65
C PHE A 34 10.48 5.24 -17.25
N VAL A 35 10.15 4.31 -18.15
CA VAL A 35 9.08 3.35 -17.95
C VAL A 35 9.66 1.94 -17.90
N ILE A 36 9.62 1.32 -16.73
CA ILE A 36 9.94 -0.10 -16.54
C ILE A 36 8.71 -0.90 -16.94
N LYS A 37 8.77 -1.62 -18.07
CA LYS A 37 7.65 -2.42 -18.59
C LYS A 37 7.31 -3.64 -17.73
N GLY A 38 8.30 -4.16 -17.00
CA GLY A 38 8.17 -5.35 -16.17
C GLY A 38 8.07 -5.03 -14.68
N ASN A 39 8.48 -6.00 -13.89
CA ASN A 39 8.54 -5.90 -12.44
C ASN A 39 9.90 -5.35 -11.99
N LEU A 40 9.93 -4.69 -10.83
CA LEU A 40 11.15 -4.25 -10.17
C LEU A 40 11.21 -4.84 -8.76
N ASP A 41 12.13 -5.79 -8.56
CA ASP A 41 12.30 -6.52 -7.30
C ASP A 41 13.60 -6.12 -6.59
N LEU A 42 13.44 -5.45 -5.46
CA LEU A 42 14.46 -4.99 -4.52
C LEU A 42 14.31 -5.69 -3.15
N TRP A 43 13.70 -6.87 -3.13
CA TRP A 43 13.54 -7.67 -1.93
C TRP A 43 14.88 -8.07 -1.30
N ASN A 44 14.98 -7.93 0.02
CA ASN A 44 16.11 -8.40 0.85
C ASN A 44 17.49 -8.00 0.31
N LYS A 45 17.63 -6.71 0.01
CA LYS A 45 18.87 -6.12 -0.52
C LYS A 45 19.69 -5.41 0.55
N GLY A 46 19.19 -5.36 1.78
CA GLY A 46 19.82 -4.65 2.90
C GLY A 46 19.80 -3.13 2.74
N LEU A 47 18.85 -2.61 1.94
CA LEU A 47 18.72 -1.18 1.65
C LEU A 47 18.33 -0.40 2.89
N THR A 48 18.95 0.76 3.07
CA THR A 48 18.55 1.77 4.07
C THR A 48 17.77 2.92 3.45
N GLU A 49 17.92 3.11 2.14
CA GLU A 49 17.23 4.08 1.30
C GLU A 49 16.96 3.44 -0.08
N LEU A 50 15.91 3.91 -0.77
CA LEU A 50 15.65 3.50 -2.15
C LEU A 50 16.52 4.32 -3.11
N PRO A 51 16.90 3.76 -4.28
CA PRO A 51 17.38 4.58 -5.39
C PRO A 51 16.32 5.63 -5.76
N ASP A 52 16.73 6.78 -6.30
CA ASP A 52 15.78 7.78 -6.75
C ASP A 52 15.05 7.33 -8.02
N LEU A 53 13.84 6.81 -7.84
CA LEU A 53 12.91 6.42 -8.87
C LEU A 53 11.68 7.33 -8.86
N SER A 54 11.73 8.48 -8.20
CA SER A 54 10.57 9.37 -7.98
C SER A 54 9.92 9.89 -9.27
N GLU A 55 10.64 9.82 -10.40
CA GLU A 55 10.16 10.17 -11.74
C GLU A 55 10.04 8.95 -12.68
N VAL A 56 10.08 7.74 -12.15
CA VAL A 56 9.98 6.47 -12.89
C VAL A 56 8.58 5.89 -12.74
N VAL A 57 8.10 5.25 -13.82
CA VAL A 57 6.85 4.47 -13.82
C VAL A 57 7.18 2.99 -13.96
N VAL A 58 6.63 2.17 -13.07
CA VAL A 58 6.72 0.70 -13.14
C VAL A 58 5.38 0.15 -13.60
N LYS A 59 5.36 -0.61 -14.69
CA LYS A 59 4.11 -1.20 -15.23
C LYS A 59 3.72 -2.51 -14.53
N GLY A 60 4.70 -3.28 -14.07
CA GLY A 60 4.50 -4.47 -13.25
C GLY A 60 4.42 -4.15 -11.76
N TYR A 61 4.85 -5.10 -10.92
CA TYR A 61 4.96 -4.90 -9.47
C TYR A 61 6.27 -4.20 -9.08
N PHE A 62 6.27 -3.59 -7.91
CA PHE A 62 7.45 -3.08 -7.23
C PHE A 62 7.55 -3.69 -5.82
N ASN A 63 8.65 -4.38 -5.52
CA ASN A 63 8.85 -5.01 -4.22
C ASN A 63 10.14 -4.49 -3.57
N CYS A 64 10.03 -3.75 -2.46
CA CYS A 64 11.15 -3.34 -1.63
C CYS A 64 11.09 -3.95 -0.22
N SER A 65 10.38 -5.07 -0.06
CA SER A 65 10.19 -5.72 1.23
C SER A 65 11.49 -6.31 1.80
N GLN A 66 11.52 -6.56 3.10
CA GLN A 66 12.68 -7.11 3.83
C GLN A 66 13.95 -6.26 3.72
N ASN A 67 13.84 -4.95 3.89
CA ASN A 67 14.98 -4.05 3.94
C ASN A 67 15.04 -3.35 5.30
N GLN A 68 15.85 -2.30 5.40
CA GLN A 68 15.99 -1.47 6.60
C GLN A 68 15.51 -0.05 6.33
N LEU A 69 14.56 0.11 5.40
CA LEU A 69 14.05 1.42 4.98
C LEU A 69 13.32 2.10 6.14
N THR A 70 13.58 3.40 6.31
CA THR A 70 12.87 4.26 7.27
C THR A 70 11.91 5.23 6.58
N SER A 71 12.06 5.43 5.27
CA SER A 71 11.15 6.18 4.40
C SER A 71 10.98 5.45 3.06
N LEU A 72 9.97 5.85 2.28
CA LEU A 72 9.77 5.42 0.89
C LEU A 72 10.24 6.49 -0.11
N GLU A 73 11.01 7.48 0.35
CA GLU A 73 11.60 8.48 -0.54
C GLU A 73 12.44 7.79 -1.63
N GLY A 74 12.24 8.21 -2.88
CA GLY A 74 12.81 7.55 -4.05
C GLY A 74 11.96 6.41 -4.63
N ALA A 75 10.83 6.02 -4.03
CA ALA A 75 9.94 5.05 -4.65
C ALA A 75 9.38 5.55 -6.01
N PRO A 76 9.01 4.63 -6.93
CA PRO A 76 8.43 5.00 -8.21
C PRO A 76 7.19 5.88 -8.08
N GLN A 77 7.02 6.82 -9.01
CA GLN A 77 5.87 7.72 -9.03
C GLN A 77 4.54 6.96 -9.11
N ARG A 78 4.52 5.89 -9.93
CA ARG A 78 3.34 5.07 -10.21
C ARG A 78 3.74 3.61 -10.41
N VAL A 79 2.92 2.71 -9.88
CA VAL A 79 3.08 1.26 -10.04
C VAL A 79 1.80 0.68 -10.62
N GLY A 80 1.91 -0.04 -11.74
CA GLY A 80 0.77 -0.61 -12.46
C GLY A 80 0.24 -1.90 -11.83
N GLY A 81 1.11 -2.70 -11.21
CA GLY A 81 0.76 -3.87 -10.42
C GLY A 81 0.81 -3.57 -8.92
N ASP A 82 1.34 -4.53 -8.17
CA ASP A 82 1.40 -4.45 -6.70
C ASP A 82 2.59 -3.62 -6.21
N PHE A 83 2.43 -2.99 -5.05
CA PHE A 83 3.52 -2.34 -4.32
C PHE A 83 3.69 -2.96 -2.94
N TYR A 84 4.86 -3.57 -2.70
CA TYR A 84 5.17 -4.23 -1.43
C TYR A 84 6.38 -3.60 -0.75
N CYS A 85 6.18 -3.08 0.45
CA CYS A 85 7.20 -2.51 1.33
C CYS A 85 7.21 -3.17 2.73
N ASN A 86 6.75 -4.42 2.81
CA ASN A 86 6.63 -5.17 4.04
C ASN A 86 7.98 -5.37 4.73
N TYR A 87 8.00 -5.61 6.04
CA TYR A 87 9.23 -5.93 6.79
C TYR A 87 10.31 -4.85 6.64
N ASN A 88 9.97 -3.63 7.03
CA ASN A 88 10.89 -2.48 7.04
C ASN A 88 10.80 -1.77 8.41
N ARG A 89 11.33 -0.54 8.51
CA ARG A 89 11.30 0.28 9.73
C ARG A 89 10.54 1.58 9.50
N LEU A 90 9.55 1.57 8.59
CA LEU A 90 8.79 2.75 8.20
C LEU A 90 7.95 3.26 9.37
N THR A 91 7.95 4.58 9.58
CA THR A 91 7.10 5.27 10.58
C THR A 91 5.96 6.06 9.94
N SER A 92 6.08 6.35 8.64
CA SER A 92 5.03 6.90 7.78
C SER A 92 5.11 6.23 6.40
N LEU A 93 4.10 6.43 5.57
CA LEU A 93 4.11 5.99 4.17
C LEU A 93 4.52 7.12 3.21
N GLU A 94 4.98 8.26 3.74
CA GLU A 94 5.45 9.38 2.90
C GLU A 94 6.55 8.92 1.93
N GLY A 95 6.44 9.37 0.69
CA GLY A 95 7.27 8.91 -0.43
C GLY A 95 6.71 7.70 -1.17
N ALA A 96 5.63 7.05 -0.69
CA ALA A 96 4.95 5.99 -1.44
C ALA A 96 4.48 6.48 -2.84
N PRO A 97 4.29 5.56 -3.80
CA PRO A 97 3.74 5.90 -5.11
C PRO A 97 2.39 6.62 -4.97
N LYS A 98 2.10 7.54 -5.90
CA LYS A 98 0.81 8.24 -5.90
C LYS A 98 -0.34 7.31 -6.26
N GLU A 99 -0.10 6.37 -7.16
CA GLU A 99 -1.09 5.41 -7.65
C GLU A 99 -0.48 4.00 -7.70
N VAL A 100 -1.24 3.02 -7.20
CA VAL A 100 -0.91 1.60 -7.27
C VAL A 100 -2.09 0.87 -7.90
N GLY A 101 -1.84 0.17 -9.01
CA GLY A 101 -2.89 -0.49 -9.78
C GLY A 101 -3.36 -1.83 -9.21
N GLY A 102 -2.52 -2.51 -8.44
CA GLY A 102 -2.83 -3.74 -7.72
C GLY A 102 -2.84 -3.54 -6.21
N ASP A 103 -2.33 -4.54 -5.50
CA ASP A 103 -2.32 -4.58 -4.04
C ASP A 103 -1.26 -3.65 -3.44
N PHE A 104 -1.51 -3.13 -2.23
CA PHE A 104 -0.53 -2.38 -1.45
C PHE A 104 -0.24 -3.07 -0.12
N GLY A 105 1.02 -3.45 0.11
CA GLY A 105 1.46 -4.09 1.35
C GLY A 105 2.49 -3.27 2.11
N CYS A 106 2.18 -2.95 3.37
CA CYS A 106 3.08 -2.30 4.33
C CYS A 106 3.12 -3.01 5.69
N ARG A 107 2.89 -4.33 5.69
CA ARG A 107 2.90 -5.16 6.91
C ARG A 107 4.25 -5.11 7.62
N GLU A 108 4.24 -5.33 8.92
CA GLU A 108 5.46 -5.44 9.74
C GLU A 108 6.37 -4.20 9.59
N ASN A 109 5.82 -3.06 10.00
CA ASN A 109 6.49 -1.77 10.06
C ASN A 109 6.21 -1.10 11.43
N LYS A 110 6.50 0.20 11.56
CA LYS A 110 6.27 0.98 12.79
C LYS A 110 5.24 2.10 12.55
N LEU A 111 4.28 1.88 11.66
CA LEU A 111 3.28 2.88 11.30
C LEU A 111 2.30 3.11 12.44
N THR A 112 2.04 4.37 12.78
CA THR A 112 1.00 4.77 13.76
C THR A 112 -0.27 5.31 13.10
N SER A 113 -0.17 5.66 11.81
CA SER A 113 -1.27 5.96 10.90
C SER A 113 -0.90 5.55 9.48
N LEU A 114 -1.85 5.59 8.55
CA LEU A 114 -1.64 5.33 7.13
C LEU A 114 -1.36 6.63 6.34
N LYS A 115 -1.08 7.75 7.02
CA LYS A 115 -0.72 9.00 6.34
C LYS A 115 0.47 8.80 5.41
N GLY A 116 0.37 9.39 4.22
CA GLY A 116 1.34 9.22 3.14
C GLY A 116 1.11 7.99 2.26
N ALA A 117 0.10 7.15 2.54
CA ALA A 117 -0.29 6.07 1.63
C ALA A 117 -0.59 6.62 0.22
N PRO A 118 -0.61 5.75 -0.82
CA PRO A 118 -1.02 6.14 -2.16
C PRO A 118 -2.37 6.88 -2.16
N GLN A 119 -2.61 7.70 -3.16
CA GLN A 119 -3.91 8.34 -3.32
C GLN A 119 -4.97 7.31 -3.73
N THR A 120 -4.59 6.39 -4.61
CA THR A 120 -5.45 5.30 -5.09
C THR A 120 -4.73 3.96 -5.04
N VAL A 121 -5.46 2.93 -4.61
CA VAL A 121 -5.04 1.54 -4.65
C VAL A 121 -6.10 0.73 -5.39
N GLY A 122 -5.66 -0.01 -6.40
CA GLY A 122 -6.50 -0.78 -7.31
C GLY A 122 -6.68 -2.25 -6.92
N GLY A 123 -6.20 -2.65 -5.73
CA GLY A 123 -6.35 -3.96 -5.13
C GLY A 123 -6.54 -3.89 -3.61
N ASP A 124 -6.22 -4.99 -2.93
CA ASP A 124 -6.33 -5.11 -1.48
C ASP A 124 -5.23 -4.32 -0.75
N PHE A 125 -5.54 -3.87 0.47
CA PHE A 125 -4.61 -3.09 1.30
C PHE A 125 -4.21 -3.87 2.56
N TYR A 126 -2.92 -4.15 2.69
CA TYR A 126 -2.39 -4.99 3.77
C TYR A 126 -1.52 -4.17 4.72
N CYS A 127 -2.02 -3.98 5.94
CA CYS A 127 -1.46 -3.06 6.94
C CYS A 127 -1.26 -3.66 8.33
N SER A 128 -1.42 -4.99 8.47
CA SER A 128 -1.22 -5.72 9.73
C SER A 128 0.19 -5.52 10.31
N ASP A 129 0.32 -5.84 11.59
CA ASP A 129 1.59 -5.87 12.32
C ASP A 129 2.29 -4.50 12.31
N ASN A 130 1.51 -3.47 12.64
CA ASN A 130 1.96 -2.09 12.81
C ASN A 130 1.53 -1.58 14.20
N GLN A 131 1.68 -0.28 14.46
CA GLN A 131 1.25 0.38 15.70
C GLN A 131 0.03 1.28 15.47
N LEU A 132 -0.85 0.86 14.56
CA LEU A 132 -2.01 1.63 14.13
C LEU A 132 -3.09 1.67 15.22
N THR A 133 -3.61 2.85 15.51
CA THR A 133 -4.74 3.05 16.44
C THR A 133 -6.04 3.44 15.72
N SER A 134 -5.92 3.77 14.44
CA SER A 134 -6.99 4.15 13.52
C SER A 134 -6.54 3.90 12.07
N LEU A 135 -7.47 3.95 11.13
CA LEU A 135 -7.20 3.87 9.69
C LEU A 135 -7.10 5.25 9.02
N VAL A 136 -6.71 6.29 9.77
CA VAL A 136 -6.51 7.64 9.22
C VAL A 136 -5.40 7.58 8.16
N GLY A 137 -5.69 8.13 6.98
CA GLY A 137 -4.77 8.15 5.84
C GLY A 137 -4.94 6.99 4.85
N LEU A 138 -5.96 6.14 5.04
CA LEU A 138 -6.30 5.07 4.10
C LEU A 138 -6.53 5.62 2.66
N PRO A 139 -6.01 4.94 1.61
CA PRO A 139 -6.19 5.34 0.22
C PRO A 139 -7.65 5.21 -0.25
N LEU A 140 -7.96 5.85 -1.39
CA LEU A 140 -9.19 5.54 -2.13
C LEU A 140 -9.07 4.15 -2.77
N MET A 141 -10.05 3.30 -2.50
CA MET A 141 -10.12 1.91 -2.99
C MET A 141 -11.51 1.63 -3.56
N LYS A 142 -11.63 0.64 -4.46
CA LYS A 142 -12.93 0.22 -4.99
C LYS A 142 -13.70 -0.61 -3.96
N GLU A 143 -15.02 -0.64 -4.10
CA GLU A 143 -15.93 -1.24 -3.11
C GLU A 143 -15.67 -2.73 -2.81
N SER A 144 -15.12 -3.48 -3.77
CA SER A 144 -14.81 -4.92 -3.63
C SER A 144 -13.50 -5.21 -2.91
N MET A 145 -12.66 -4.20 -2.67
CA MET A 145 -11.33 -4.37 -2.08
C MET A 145 -11.40 -4.46 -0.56
N LYS A 146 -10.51 -5.29 -0.02
CA LYS A 146 -10.42 -5.57 1.40
C LYS A 146 -9.22 -4.88 2.01
N ILE A 147 -9.36 -4.62 3.30
CA ILE A 147 -8.30 -4.09 4.15
C ILE A 147 -7.98 -5.18 5.16
N TYR A 148 -6.71 -5.49 5.31
CA TYR A 148 -6.23 -6.47 6.28
C TYR A 148 -5.31 -5.76 7.25
N CYS A 149 -5.81 -5.49 8.44
CA CYS A 149 -5.09 -4.86 9.53
C CYS A 149 -5.37 -5.65 10.82
N ASP A 150 -4.76 -5.27 11.94
CA ASP A 150 -4.84 -6.05 13.18
C ASP A 150 -6.28 -6.23 13.67
N ASP A 151 -6.57 -7.40 14.26
CA ASP A 151 -7.91 -7.81 14.71
C ASP A 151 -8.62 -6.75 15.56
N SER A 152 -7.87 -6.02 16.37
CA SER A 152 -8.40 -4.95 17.23
C SER A 152 -9.01 -3.80 16.40
N LEU A 153 -8.36 -3.42 15.30
CA LEU A 153 -8.88 -2.42 14.36
C LEU A 153 -10.01 -3.00 13.51
N MET A 154 -9.88 -4.26 13.08
CA MET A 154 -10.92 -4.94 12.30
C MET A 154 -12.24 -5.02 13.09
N LYS A 155 -12.17 -5.33 14.38
CA LYS A 155 -13.33 -5.30 15.30
C LYS A 155 -13.85 -3.88 15.52
N LYS A 156 -12.96 -2.93 15.83
CA LYS A 156 -13.32 -1.52 16.09
C LYS A 156 -14.09 -0.87 14.93
N TYR A 157 -13.71 -1.21 13.70
CA TYR A 157 -14.33 -0.68 12.49
C TYR A 157 -15.28 -1.66 11.81
N GLY A 158 -15.67 -2.77 12.45
CA GLY A 158 -16.70 -3.67 11.93
C GLY A 158 -16.37 -4.36 10.60
N PHE A 159 -15.08 -4.60 10.32
CA PHE A 159 -14.65 -5.39 9.17
C PHE A 159 -14.78 -6.90 9.40
N TYR A 160 -14.97 -7.32 10.66
CA TYR A 160 -15.48 -8.66 10.97
C TYR A 160 -16.95 -8.71 10.58
N ILE A 161 -17.25 -9.45 9.51
CA ILE A 161 -18.58 -10.04 9.34
C ILE A 161 -18.49 -11.36 10.11
N ASP A 162 -18.80 -11.33 11.40
CA ASP A 162 -19.32 -12.54 12.04
C ASP A 162 -20.72 -12.72 11.46
N ASP A 163 -21.01 -13.90 10.93
CA ASP A 163 -22.33 -14.30 10.40
C ASP A 163 -23.45 -14.29 11.47
N ASP A 164 -23.16 -13.82 12.70
CA ASP A 164 -24.06 -13.82 13.87
C ASP A 164 -24.41 -12.43 14.44
N LEU A 165 -23.95 -11.31 13.85
CA LEU A 165 -24.31 -9.97 14.36
C LEU A 165 -25.67 -9.49 13.81
N SER A 166 -26.60 -9.14 14.71
CA SER A 166 -27.92 -8.64 14.37
C SER A 166 -27.87 -7.23 13.76
N TYR A 167 -28.76 -6.96 12.80
CA TYR A 167 -28.84 -5.73 12.01
C TYR A 167 -28.89 -4.42 12.83
N GLU A 168 -29.35 -4.47 14.09
CA GLU A 168 -29.53 -3.29 14.94
C GLU A 168 -28.20 -2.72 15.49
N GLN A 169 -27.13 -3.51 15.58
CA GLN A 169 -25.82 -3.04 16.04
C GLN A 169 -24.99 -2.33 14.93
N LEU A 170 -25.43 -2.39 13.67
CA LEU A 170 -24.75 -1.77 12.53
C LEU A 170 -24.92 -0.25 12.47
N CYS A 171 -26.04 0.28 12.98
CA CYS A 171 -26.41 1.70 12.92
C CYS A 171 -25.58 2.60 13.85
N GLU A 172 -24.93 2.03 14.87
CA GLU A 172 -24.06 2.78 15.79
C GLU A 172 -22.59 2.74 15.39
N SER A 173 -22.25 1.95 14.36
CA SER A 173 -20.88 1.83 13.90
C SER A 173 -20.37 3.15 13.29
N PRO A 174 -19.11 3.54 13.54
CA PRO A 174 -18.49 4.71 12.89
C PRO A 174 -18.51 4.65 11.35
N LEU A 175 -18.63 3.45 10.78
CA LEU A 175 -18.87 3.21 9.34
C LEU A 175 -20.16 3.88 8.86
N TYR A 176 -21.25 3.84 9.62
CA TYR A 176 -22.53 4.44 9.22
C TYR A 176 -22.48 5.97 9.13
N LYS A 177 -21.53 6.61 9.83
CA LYS A 177 -21.42 8.08 9.92
C LYS A 177 -20.38 8.70 8.98
N SER A 178 -19.63 7.90 8.23
CA SER A 178 -18.69 8.41 7.23
C SER A 178 -19.30 8.34 5.84
N GLU A 179 -19.41 9.49 5.17
CA GLU A 179 -20.08 9.65 3.87
C GLU A 179 -19.43 8.79 2.76
N THR A 180 -18.18 8.37 2.94
CA THR A 180 -17.44 7.50 2.03
C THR A 180 -17.81 6.01 2.16
N ALA A 181 -18.46 5.59 3.26
CA ALA A 181 -18.93 4.22 3.49
C ALA A 181 -20.39 3.98 3.02
N MET A 182 -21.09 5.03 2.60
CA MET A 182 -22.53 5.04 2.32
C MET A 182 -22.98 4.26 1.08
N ASN A 183 -22.08 3.82 0.20
CA ASN A 183 -22.49 2.98 -0.94
C ASN A 183 -22.72 1.51 -0.56
N ARG A 184 -22.19 1.06 0.59
CA ARG A 184 -22.27 -0.36 1.01
C ARG A 184 -23.58 -0.75 1.70
N VAL A 185 -24.36 0.20 2.21
CA VAL A 185 -25.64 -0.08 2.89
C VAL A 185 -26.83 0.00 1.93
N ARG A 186 -26.77 0.89 0.92
CA ARG A 186 -27.90 1.11 0.00
C ARG A 186 -28.22 -0.09 -0.90
N SER A 187 -27.23 -0.90 -1.26
CA SER A 187 -27.43 -2.09 -2.10
C SER A 187 -27.98 -3.31 -1.34
N LYS A 188 -28.04 -3.25 0.00
CA LYS A 188 -28.59 -4.31 0.86
C LYS A 188 -29.93 -3.94 1.52
N LEU A 189 -30.46 -2.73 1.27
CA LEU A 189 -31.81 -2.38 1.70
C LEU A 189 -32.84 -3.17 0.88
N PRO A 190 -33.84 -3.81 1.49
CA PRO A 190 -34.97 -4.35 0.73
C PRO A 190 -35.64 -3.20 -0.04
N PRO A 191 -36.14 -3.43 -1.27
CA PRO A 191 -36.90 -2.42 -1.99
C PRO A 191 -38.06 -1.96 -1.10
N LYS A 192 -38.28 -0.64 -0.99
CA LYS A 192 -39.44 -0.10 -0.27
C LYS A 192 -40.68 -0.85 -0.75
N GLN A 193 -41.29 -1.63 0.14
CA GLN A 193 -42.64 -2.09 -0.11
C GLN A 193 -43.49 -0.82 -0.15
N VAL A 194 -44.02 -0.52 -1.34
CA VAL A 194 -45.07 0.47 -1.49
C VAL A 194 -46.27 -0.13 -0.79
N GLU A 195 -46.49 0.24 0.47
CA GLU A 195 -47.79 0.02 1.10
C GLU A 195 -48.83 0.81 0.29
N THR A 196 -49.55 0.09 -0.57
CA THR A 196 -50.86 0.51 -1.03
C THR A 196 -51.75 0.61 0.20
N LYS A 197 -52.04 1.84 0.62
CA LYS A 197 -53.07 2.11 1.60
C LYS A 197 -54.42 1.73 0.99
N GLU A 198 -55.11 0.78 1.61
CA GLU A 198 -56.58 0.72 1.58
C GLU A 198 -57.18 1.98 2.23
#